data_AF-A0AAP8NMT1-F1
#
_entry.id   AF-A0AAP8NMT1-F1
#
_cell.length_a   1.000
_cell.length_b   1.000
_cell.length_c   1.000
_cell.angle_alpha   90.00
_cell.angle_beta   90.00
_cell.angle_gamma   90.00
#
_symmetry.space_group_name_H-M   'P 1'
#
loop_
_entity.id
_entity.type
_entity.pdbx_description
1 polymer ?
#
loop_
_entity_poly.entity_id
_entity_poly.type
_entity_poly.pdbx_seq_one_letter_code
_entity_poly.pdbx_strand_id
1 'polypeptide(L)'
;MNNSEIQIQFPRPGEWGEFTLTAIYQDKGGYRPPARYTQDEIPADHAPAMESVVAALVGLGEDWQAVQVWARLGKDVLTLAEDGAYTMIDAVSLTVEAVHAETKGRRIFTVYDYPEFIITDPGAVAFFKYFTKQNHE
;
A
#
# COMPACT_ATOMS: atom_id res chain seq x y z
N MET A 1 6.98 -3.46 -16.70
CA MET A 1 6.78 -3.26 -15.25
C MET A 1 6.07 -1.94 -15.05
N ASN A 2 5.05 -1.90 -14.20
CA ASN A 2 4.45 -0.64 -13.79
C ASN A 2 5.44 0.03 -12.83
N ASN A 3 5.94 1.23 -13.17
CA ASN A 3 6.86 1.99 -12.31
C ASN A 3 6.09 2.88 -11.31
N SER A 4 4.79 2.64 -11.16
CA SER A 4 3.94 3.41 -10.25
C SER A 4 4.00 2.85 -8.84
N GLU A 5 3.93 3.73 -7.86
CA GLU A 5 4.04 3.44 -6.45
C GLU A 5 3.21 4.45 -5.66
N ILE A 6 2.59 3.99 -4.58
CA ILE A 6 2.00 4.88 -3.58
C ILE A 6 2.86 4.80 -2.33
N GLN A 7 3.28 5.96 -1.83
CA GLN A 7 4.02 6.10 -0.58
C GLN A 7 3.10 6.64 0.49
N ILE A 8 3.04 5.98 1.65
CA ILE A 8 2.25 6.44 2.80
C ILE A 8 3.21 6.68 3.97
N GLN A 9 3.17 7.88 4.53
CA GLN A 9 3.99 8.28 5.67
C GLN A 9 3.12 8.46 6.90
N PHE A 10 3.52 7.85 8.01
CA PHE A 10 2.90 8.02 9.31
C PHE A 10 3.83 8.89 10.18
N PRO A 11 3.53 10.20 10.35
CA PRO A 11 4.38 11.10 11.14
C PRO A 11 4.44 10.70 12.62
N ARG A 12 3.42 9.99 13.10
CA ARG A 12 3.33 9.45 14.45
C ARG A 12 3.19 7.93 14.37
N PRO A 13 4.27 7.16 14.64
CA PRO A 13 4.21 5.71 14.59
C PRO A 13 3.12 5.16 15.52
N GLY A 14 2.26 4.29 15.00
CA GLY A 14 1.13 3.70 15.74
C GLY A 14 -0.14 4.56 15.76
N GLU A 15 -0.09 5.80 15.28
CA GLU A 15 -1.28 6.63 15.02
C GLU A 15 -1.63 6.57 13.53
N TRP A 16 -2.65 5.78 13.20
CA TRP A 16 -3.02 5.48 11.80
C TRP A 16 -3.95 6.54 11.17
N GLY A 17 -4.56 7.39 12.00
CA GLY A 17 -5.47 8.47 11.58
C GLY A 17 -4.76 9.77 11.18
N GLU A 18 -3.44 9.76 11.06
CA GLU A 18 -2.68 10.87 10.50
C GLU A 18 -1.65 10.30 9.53
N PHE A 19 -1.80 10.59 8.25
CA PHE A 19 -0.83 10.16 7.23
C PHE A 19 -0.73 11.14 6.07
N THR A 20 0.39 11.05 5.35
CA THR A 20 0.56 11.67 4.02
C THR A 20 0.72 10.59 2.97
N LEU A 21 -0.16 10.60 1.97
CA LEU A 21 -0.08 9.76 0.79
C LEU A 21 0.58 10.53 -0.35
N THR A 22 1.56 9.93 -0.99
CA THR A 22 2.23 10.46 -2.19
C THR A 22 2.13 9.45 -3.32
N ALA A 23 1.47 9.82 -4.41
CA ALA A 23 1.39 8.99 -5.60
C ALA A 23 2.56 9.31 -6.55
N ILE A 24 3.29 8.27 -6.95
CA ILE A 24 4.41 8.34 -7.88
C ILE A 24 4.04 7.51 -9.10
N TYR A 25 3.99 8.15 -10.27
CA TYR A 25 3.73 7.49 -11.55
C TYR A 25 4.33 8.30 -12.70
N GLN A 26 4.55 7.65 -13.85
CA GLN A 26 5.00 8.34 -15.05
C GLN A 26 3.80 8.83 -15.85
N ASP A 27 3.81 10.11 -16.24
CA ASP A 27 2.83 10.69 -17.16
C ASP A 27 3.39 10.73 -18.60
N LYS A 28 2.52 10.85 -19.61
CA LYS A 28 2.87 10.96 -21.04
C LYS A 28 3.86 12.11 -21.33
N GLY A 29 3.94 13.11 -20.45
CA GLY A 29 4.86 14.26 -20.54
C GLY A 29 6.16 14.15 -19.72
N GLY A 30 6.42 13.05 -19.02
CA GLY A 30 7.58 12.88 -18.13
C GLY A 30 7.23 12.91 -16.65
N TYR A 31 8.17 13.36 -15.80
CA TYR A 31 8.01 13.42 -14.34
C TYR A 31 7.09 14.58 -13.94
N ARG A 32 5.92 14.27 -13.36
CA ARG A 32 5.06 15.25 -12.70
C ARG A 32 5.43 15.32 -11.21
N PRO A 33 5.44 16.51 -10.58
CA PRO A 33 5.61 16.60 -9.13
C PRO A 33 4.61 15.66 -8.42
N PRO A 34 5.05 14.87 -7.43
CA PRO A 34 4.18 13.90 -6.79
C PRO A 34 2.99 14.60 -6.13
N ALA A 35 1.77 14.14 -6.44
CA ALA A 35 0.58 14.60 -5.74
C ALA A 35 0.60 14.07 -4.31
N ARG A 36 0.30 14.96 -3.35
CA ARG A 36 0.26 14.64 -1.92
C ARG A 36 -1.17 14.79 -1.43
N TYR A 37 -1.61 13.85 -0.60
CA TYR A 37 -2.95 13.80 -0.03
C TYR A 37 -2.85 13.49 1.47
N THR A 38 -3.63 14.19 2.27
CA THR A 38 -3.92 13.88 3.67
C THR A 38 -5.15 12.95 3.75
N GLN A 39 -5.44 12.43 4.94
CA GLN A 39 -6.61 11.56 5.13
C GLN A 39 -7.93 12.21 4.68
N ASP A 40 -8.10 13.51 4.97
CA ASP A 40 -9.32 14.26 4.62
C ASP A 40 -9.47 14.50 3.11
N GLU A 41 -8.39 14.34 2.34
CA GLU A 41 -8.36 14.51 0.88
C GLU A 41 -8.58 13.18 0.14
N ILE A 42 -8.72 12.06 0.85
CA ILE A 42 -9.07 10.76 0.26
C ILE A 42 -10.58 10.73 -0.02
N PRO A 43 -11.02 10.39 -1.25
CA PRO A 43 -12.44 10.26 -1.55
C PRO A 43 -13.14 9.25 -0.62
N ALA A 44 -14.38 9.55 -0.20
CA ALA A 44 -15.11 8.72 0.76
C ALA A 44 -15.29 7.26 0.29
N ASP A 45 -15.51 7.04 -1.00
CA ASP A 45 -15.64 5.72 -1.62
C ASP A 45 -14.34 4.89 -1.55
N HIS A 46 -13.22 5.55 -1.24
CA HIS A 46 -11.89 4.97 -1.11
C HIS A 46 -11.45 4.80 0.35
N ALA A 47 -12.25 5.20 1.35
CA ALA A 47 -11.94 5.00 2.76
C ALA A 47 -11.80 3.51 3.16
N PRO A 48 -12.65 2.56 2.69
CA PRO A 48 -12.49 1.14 3.05
C PRO A 48 -11.18 0.51 2.55
N ALA A 49 -10.60 1.05 1.48
CA ALA A 49 -9.31 0.60 0.98
C ALA A 49 -8.17 0.97 1.95
N MET A 50 -8.26 2.12 2.61
CA MET A 50 -7.31 2.53 3.63
C MET A 50 -7.44 1.65 4.88
N GLU A 51 -8.66 1.26 5.25
CA GLU A 51 -8.88 0.30 6.36
C GLU A 51 -8.19 -1.04 6.08
N SER A 52 -8.23 -1.54 4.85
CA SER A 52 -7.53 -2.78 4.46
C SER A 52 -6.01 -2.65 4.61
N VAL A 53 -5.43 -1.51 4.22
CA VAL A 53 -4.00 -1.22 4.42
C VAL A 53 -3.67 -1.16 5.91
N VAL A 54 -4.46 -0.42 6.70
CA VAL A 54 -4.27 -0.31 8.15
C VAL A 54 -4.39 -1.66 8.84
N ALA A 55 -5.34 -2.51 8.45
CA ALA A 55 -5.51 -3.85 9.00
C ALA A 55 -4.26 -4.72 8.78
N ALA A 56 -3.65 -4.66 7.59
CA ALA A 56 -2.39 -5.34 7.32
C ALA A 56 -1.24 -4.78 8.18
N LEU A 57 -1.21 -3.47 8.44
CA LEU A 57 -0.19 -2.83 9.27
C LEU A 57 -0.37 -3.10 10.78
N VAL A 58 -1.61 -3.20 11.28
CA VAL A 58 -1.89 -3.59 12.67
C VAL A 58 -1.49 -5.04 12.94
N GLY A 59 -1.42 -5.88 11.89
CA GLY A 59 -0.88 -7.24 11.96
C GLY A 59 0.64 -7.32 12.13
N LEU A 60 1.38 -6.20 12.01
CA LEU A 60 2.77 -6.14 12.44
C LEU A 60 2.80 -6.49 13.93
N GLY A 61 3.64 -7.46 14.33
CA GLY A 61 3.69 -7.96 15.70
C GLY A 61 3.76 -6.82 16.73
N GLU A 62 3.23 -7.05 17.94
CA GLU A 62 2.77 -6.04 18.92
C GLU A 62 3.71 -4.84 19.17
N ASP A 63 5.00 -4.96 18.89
CA ASP A 63 6.02 -3.94 19.10
C ASP A 63 6.39 -3.10 17.87
N TRP A 64 5.91 -3.40 16.65
CA TRP A 64 6.35 -2.72 15.42
C TRP A 64 5.30 -1.75 14.89
N GLN A 65 5.72 -0.51 14.65
CA GLN A 65 4.86 0.58 14.19
C GLN A 65 5.35 1.10 12.84
N ALA A 66 4.51 1.06 11.81
CA ALA A 66 4.91 1.54 10.49
C ALA A 66 5.19 3.05 10.50
N VAL A 67 6.23 3.46 9.78
CA VAL A 67 6.60 4.86 9.55
C VAL A 67 6.47 5.25 8.09
N GLN A 68 6.74 4.29 7.20
CA GLN A 68 6.73 4.50 5.76
C GLN A 68 6.29 3.20 5.10
N VAL A 69 5.33 3.31 4.19
CA VAL A 69 4.80 2.19 3.41
C VAL A 69 4.98 2.52 1.94
N TRP A 70 5.46 1.55 1.17
CA TRP A 70 5.48 1.58 -0.28
C TRP A 70 4.54 0.50 -0.81
N ALA A 71 3.47 0.92 -1.45
CA ALA A 71 2.50 0.06 -2.11
C ALA A 71 2.81 0.00 -3.61
N ARG A 72 2.76 -1.21 -4.19
CA ARG A 72 2.99 -1.44 -5.62
C ARG A 72 1.98 -2.44 -6.16
N LEU A 73 1.37 -2.13 -7.32
CA LEU A 73 0.46 -3.04 -7.99
C LEU A 73 1.22 -4.10 -8.78
N GLY A 74 1.00 -5.36 -8.42
CA GLY A 74 1.51 -6.54 -9.10
C GLY A 74 0.39 -7.50 -9.48
N LYS A 75 0.79 -8.65 -10.03
CA LYS A 75 -0.10 -9.81 -10.17
C LYS A 75 0.35 -10.88 -9.21
N ASP A 76 -0.58 -11.46 -8.47
CA ASP A 76 -0.34 -12.58 -7.57
C ASP A 76 -1.17 -13.81 -7.97
N VAL A 77 -0.75 -14.99 -7.52
CA VAL A 77 -1.38 -16.27 -7.84
C VAL A 77 -2.35 -16.64 -6.72
N LEU A 78 -3.65 -16.67 -7.00
CA LEU A 78 -4.65 -16.98 -5.96
C LEU A 78 -4.96 -18.49 -5.85
N THR A 79 -4.97 -19.23 -6.97
CA THR A 79 -5.44 -20.62 -6.99
C THR A 79 -4.70 -21.46 -8.03
N LEU A 80 -4.42 -22.71 -7.67
CA LEU A 80 -4.15 -23.80 -8.60
C LEU A 80 -5.43 -24.63 -8.73
N ALA A 81 -6.10 -24.56 -9.87
CA ALA A 81 -7.19 -25.48 -10.17
C ALA A 81 -6.65 -26.91 -10.33
N GLU A 82 -7.50 -27.92 -10.12
CA GLU A 82 -7.10 -29.35 -10.22
C GLU A 82 -6.53 -29.71 -11.61
N ASP A 83 -6.86 -28.94 -12.64
CA ASP A 83 -6.36 -29.08 -14.01
C ASP A 83 -5.01 -28.38 -14.26
N GLY A 84 -4.42 -27.78 -13.22
CA GLY A 84 -3.16 -27.05 -13.33
C GLY A 84 -3.29 -25.59 -13.74
N ALA A 85 -4.51 -25.06 -13.92
CA ALA A 85 -4.70 -23.66 -14.28
C ALA A 85 -4.45 -22.73 -13.08
N TYR A 86 -3.69 -21.66 -13.31
CA TYR A 86 -3.46 -20.61 -12.34
C TYR A 86 -4.23 -19.34 -12.71
N THR A 87 -4.91 -18.76 -11.73
CA THR A 87 -5.56 -17.45 -11.89
C THR A 87 -4.65 -16.37 -11.32
N MET A 88 -4.13 -15.52 -12.19
CA MET A 88 -3.41 -14.32 -11.77
C MET A 88 -4.42 -13.21 -11.46
N ILE A 89 -4.42 -12.72 -10.24
CA ILE A 89 -5.25 -11.58 -9.83
C ILE A 89 -4.36 -10.37 -9.60
N ASP A 90 -4.95 -9.17 -9.74
CA ASP A 90 -4.27 -7.95 -9.34
C ASP A 90 -4.19 -7.90 -7.82
N ALA A 91 -3.01 -7.57 -7.29
CA ALA A 91 -2.77 -7.43 -5.87
C ALA A 91 -1.85 -6.24 -5.59
N VAL A 92 -2.02 -5.62 -4.43
CA VAL A 92 -1.12 -4.57 -3.93
C VAL A 92 -0.14 -5.22 -2.96
N SER A 93 1.16 -5.14 -3.28
CA SER A 93 2.22 -5.59 -2.39
C SER A 93 2.76 -4.42 -1.58
N LEU A 94 2.90 -4.62 -0.27
CA LEU A 94 3.47 -3.64 0.64
C LEU A 94 4.95 -3.94 0.96
N THR A 95 5.76 -2.89 0.99
CA THR A 95 7.02 -2.84 1.72
C THR A 95 6.84 -1.84 2.84
N VAL A 96 7.21 -2.20 4.06
CA VAL A 96 6.93 -1.39 5.25
C VAL A 96 8.22 -1.16 6.02
N GLU A 97 8.64 0.10 6.14
CA GLU A 97 9.58 0.50 7.18
C GLU A 97 8.80 0.72 8.47
N ALA A 98 9.27 0.09 9.55
CA ALA A 98 8.67 0.20 10.87
C ALA A 98 9.74 0.52 11.92
N VAL A 99 9.28 1.12 13.02
CA VAL A 99 10.07 1.39 14.21
C VAL A 99 9.53 0.54 15.36
N HIS A 100 10.44 -0.04 16.14
CA HIS A 100 10.10 -0.78 17.34
C HIS A 100 9.69 0.18 18.46
N ALA A 101 8.56 -0.07 19.12
CA ALA A 101 7.95 0.82 20.11
C ALA A 101 8.90 1.12 21.28
N GLU A 102 9.56 0.10 21.84
CA GLU A 102 10.50 0.28 22.96
C GLU A 102 11.92 0.64 22.53
N THR A 103 12.56 -0.20 21.72
CA THR A 103 13.98 -0.06 21.38
C THR A 103 14.27 1.06 20.38
N LYS A 104 13.23 1.56 19.70
CA LYS A 104 13.34 2.51 18.58
C LYS A 104 14.18 2.01 17.40
N GLY A 105 14.47 0.71 17.36
CA GLY A 105 15.12 0.05 16.22
C GLY A 105 14.26 0.16 14.97
N ARG A 106 14.88 0.34 13.80
CA ARG A 106 14.18 0.41 12.51
C ARG A 106 14.43 -0.84 11.70
N ARG A 107 13.39 -1.34 11.04
CA ARG A 107 13.46 -2.49 10.14
C ARG A 107 12.52 -2.30 8.96
N ILE A 108 12.91 -2.88 7.82
CA ILE A 108 12.04 -3.02 6.66
C ILE A 108 11.47 -4.44 6.66
N PHE A 109 10.16 -4.53 6.46
CA PHE A 109 9.39 -5.73 6.31
C PHE A 109 8.80 -5.81 4.90
N THR A 110 8.71 -7.02 4.38
CA THR A 110 8.22 -7.33 3.04
C THR A 110 7.18 -8.44 3.09
N VAL A 111 6.61 -8.78 1.93
CA VAL A 111 5.72 -9.94 1.75
C VAL A 111 6.33 -11.28 2.20
N TYR A 112 7.66 -11.36 2.30
CA TYR A 112 8.36 -12.56 2.81
C TYR A 112 8.38 -12.63 4.34
N ASP A 113 8.30 -11.48 5.01
CA ASP A 113 8.17 -11.40 6.47
C ASP A 113 6.70 -11.54 6.88
N TYR A 114 5.79 -10.89 6.14
CA TYR A 114 4.34 -10.86 6.38
C TYR A 114 3.56 -11.09 5.09
N PRO A 115 3.03 -12.31 4.84
CA PRO A 115 2.21 -12.61 3.67
C PRO A 115 0.97 -11.72 3.54
N GLU A 116 0.45 -11.18 4.65
CA GLU A 116 -0.67 -10.24 4.71
C GLU A 116 -0.38 -8.91 3.98
N PHE A 117 0.89 -8.63 3.65
CA PHE A 117 1.27 -7.48 2.82
C PHE A 117 0.93 -7.66 1.34
N ILE A 118 0.39 -8.81 0.95
CA ILE A 118 -0.27 -9.02 -0.33
C ILE A 118 -1.76 -8.76 -0.12
N ILE A 119 -2.22 -7.58 -0.54
CA ILE A 119 -3.62 -7.17 -0.42
C ILE A 119 -4.33 -7.45 -1.75
N THR A 120 -5.22 -8.43 -1.73
CA THR A 120 -6.06 -8.84 -2.86
C THR A 120 -7.45 -8.21 -2.84
N ASP A 121 -7.74 -7.39 -1.82
CA ASP A 121 -8.99 -6.64 -1.70
C ASP A 121 -9.25 -5.79 -2.96
N PRO A 122 -10.39 -5.97 -3.65
CA PRO A 122 -10.70 -5.20 -4.84
C PRO A 122 -10.74 -3.68 -4.61
N GLY A 123 -11.13 -3.24 -3.41
CA GLY A 123 -11.13 -1.85 -3.00
C GLY A 123 -9.71 -1.26 -2.92
N ALA A 124 -8.77 -1.98 -2.32
CA ALA A 124 -7.35 -1.61 -2.29
C ALA A 124 -6.72 -1.55 -3.69
N VAL A 125 -7.05 -2.51 -4.56
CA VAL A 125 -6.61 -2.48 -5.96
C VAL A 125 -7.21 -1.29 -6.71
N ALA A 126 -8.50 -0.99 -6.49
CA ALA A 126 -9.16 0.15 -7.09
C ALA A 126 -8.58 1.49 -6.59
N PHE A 127 -8.31 1.59 -5.29
CA PHE A 127 -7.62 2.73 -4.65
C PHE A 127 -6.25 2.96 -5.27
N PHE A 128 -5.44 1.91 -5.40
CA PHE A 128 -4.12 2.03 -6.01
C PHE A 128 -4.24 2.55 -7.45
N LYS A 129 -5.15 1.93 -8.23
CA LYS A 129 -5.40 2.32 -9.62
C LYS A 129 -5.96 3.73 -9.74
N TYR A 130 -6.73 4.21 -8.77
CA TYR A 130 -7.21 5.59 -8.72
C TYR A 130 -5.99 6.52 -8.72
N PHE A 131 -5.19 6.51 -7.65
CA PHE A 131 -4.09 7.44 -7.47
C PHE A 131 -2.92 7.30 -8.46
N THR A 132 -2.82 6.18 -9.18
CA THR A 132 -1.73 5.91 -10.14
C THR A 132 -2.15 5.91 -11.60
N LYS A 133 -3.43 6.19 -11.92
CA LYS A 133 -3.88 6.40 -13.30
C LYS A 133 -3.74 7.86 -13.72
N GLN A 134 -3.48 8.06 -15.02
CA GLN A 134 -3.57 9.37 -15.66
C GLN A 134 -4.99 9.93 -15.51
N ASN A 135 -5.07 11.13 -14.95
CA ASN A 135 -6.23 12.02 -14.87
C ASN A 135 -7.28 11.67 -13.80
N HIS A 136 -7.13 12.30 -12.63
CA HIS A 136 -8.28 12.81 -11.88
C HIS A 136 -8.57 14.22 -12.39
N GLU A 137 -9.21 14.34 -13.54
CA GLU A 137 -9.82 15.59 -14.02
C GLU A 137 -11.32 15.36 -14.25
#